data_AF-A5J004-F1
#
_entry.id   AF-A5J004-F1
#
_cell.length_a   1.000
_cell.length_b   1.000
_cell.length_c   1.000
_cell.angle_alpha   90.00
_cell.angle_beta   90.00
_cell.angle_gamma   90.00
#
_symmetry.space_group_name_H-M   'P 1'
#
loop_
_entity.id
_entity.type
_entity.pdbx_description
1 polymer ?
#
loop_
_entity_poly.entity_id
_entity_poly.type
_entity_poly.pdbx_seq_one_letter_code
_entity_poly.pdbx_strand_id
1 'polypeptide(L)'
;MIFLSIICSSIGIIVAVIARDYKMANALSMLFYLPPAWVSGMYLPISVITKSSALKIIAMCLPFSYPVAIINYGRNQGLLLLFDSPIWVFILISLALSIVFVALAIVAFRFR
;
A
#
# COMPACT_ATOMS: atom_id res chain seq x y z
N MET A 1 -10.39 3.14 -2.34
CA MET A 1 -10.34 2.04 -3.33
C MET A 1 -9.49 2.39 -4.54
N ILE A 2 -9.71 3.55 -5.19
CA ILE A 2 -8.99 3.96 -6.41
C ILE A 2 -7.46 4.00 -6.25
N PHE A 3 -6.94 4.60 -5.17
CA PHE A 3 -5.48 4.66 -4.95
C PHE A 3 -4.84 3.28 -4.79
N LEU A 4 -5.49 2.37 -4.04
CA LEU A 4 -5.00 1.02 -3.84
C LEU A 4 -4.91 0.26 -5.16
N SER A 5 -5.94 0.33 -6.00
CA SER A 5 -5.94 -0.34 -7.30
C SER A 5 -4.84 0.21 -8.22
N ILE A 6 -4.62 1.53 -8.24
CA ILE A 6 -3.57 2.14 -9.06
C ILE A 6 -2.18 1.63 -8.64
N ILE A 7 -1.90 1.61 -7.32
CA ILE A 7 -0.62 1.13 -6.80
C ILE A 7 -0.43 -0.36 -7.13
N CYS A 8 -1.45 -1.20 -6.89
CA CYS A 8 -1.40 -2.63 -7.21
C CYS A 8 -1.17 -2.90 -8.71
N SER A 9 -1.90 -2.21 -9.58
CA SER A 9 -1.73 -2.34 -11.04
C SER A 9 -0.34 -1.90 -11.49
N SER A 10 0.19 -0.81 -10.92
CA SER A 10 1.54 -0.33 -11.23
C SER A 10 2.61 -1.34 -10.82
N ILE A 11 2.48 -1.94 -9.64
CA ILE A 11 3.38 -3.01 -9.18
C ILE A 11 3.28 -4.23 -10.10
N GLY A 12 2.08 -4.61 -10.54
CA GLY A 12 1.91 -5.70 -11.51
C GLY A 12 2.72 -5.49 -12.79
N ILE A 13 2.72 -4.26 -13.32
CA ILE A 13 3.52 -3.90 -14.51
C ILE A 13 5.02 -4.01 -14.20
N ILE A 14 5.48 -3.43 -13.07
CA ILE A 14 6.89 -3.46 -12.66
C ILE A 14 7.37 -4.92 -12.50
N VAL A 15 6.58 -5.75 -11.83
CA VAL A 15 6.89 -7.16 -11.61
C VAL A 15 6.91 -7.92 -12.93
N ALA A 16 5.98 -7.65 -13.86
CA ALA A 16 5.96 -8.28 -15.17
C ALA A 16 7.17 -7.94 -16.05
N VAL A 17 7.81 -6.78 -15.82
CA VAL A 17 9.08 -6.42 -16.48
C VAL A 17 10.25 -7.23 -15.92
N ILE A 18 10.28 -7.46 -14.61
CA ILE A 18 11.41 -8.10 -13.90
C ILE A 18 11.33 -9.63 -13.95
N ALA A 19 10.13 -10.17 -13.86
CA ALA A 19 9.91 -11.61 -13.76
C ALA A 19 10.18 -12.32 -15.10
N ARG A 20 10.88 -13.45 -15.02
CA ARG A 20 11.18 -14.29 -16.19
C ARG A 20 10.01 -15.20 -16.55
N ASP A 21 9.29 -15.66 -15.53
CA ASP A 21 8.19 -16.61 -15.68
C ASP A 21 6.99 -16.21 -14.82
N TYR A 22 5.81 -16.74 -15.15
CA TYR A 22 4.57 -16.48 -14.41
C TYR A 22 4.67 -16.84 -12.91
N LYS A 23 5.36 -17.93 -12.57
CA LYS A 23 5.55 -18.35 -11.17
C LYS A 23 6.31 -17.29 -10.37
N MET A 24 7.37 -16.74 -10.96
CA MET A 24 8.18 -15.68 -10.35
C MET A 24 7.38 -14.38 -10.24
N ALA A 25 6.61 -14.02 -11.26
CA ALA A 25 5.76 -12.83 -11.25
C ALA A 25 4.71 -12.90 -10.12
N ASN A 26 4.07 -14.06 -9.95
CA ASN A 26 3.09 -14.26 -8.89
C ASN A 26 3.73 -14.22 -7.49
N ALA A 27 4.88 -14.88 -7.30
CA ALA A 27 5.59 -14.88 -6.03
C ALA A 27 6.05 -13.47 -5.63
N LEU A 28 6.61 -12.69 -6.57
CA LEU A 28 7.00 -11.31 -6.33
C LEU A 28 5.79 -10.43 -6.01
N SER A 29 4.70 -10.56 -6.78
CA SER A 29 3.48 -9.79 -6.53
C SER A 29 2.91 -10.06 -5.13
N MET A 30 2.89 -11.33 -4.71
CA MET A 30 2.48 -11.72 -3.36
C MET A 30 3.44 -11.17 -2.30
N LEU A 31 4.75 -11.21 -2.52
CA LEU A 31 5.73 -10.66 -1.57
C LEU A 31 5.57 -9.14 -1.38
N PHE A 32 5.24 -8.40 -2.44
CA PHE A 32 4.98 -6.96 -2.35
C PHE A 32 3.60 -6.63 -1.77
N TYR A 33 2.64 -7.55 -1.83
CA TYR A 33 1.27 -7.30 -1.38
C TYR A 33 0.98 -7.79 0.05
N LEU A 34 1.40 -9.01 0.39
CA LEU A 34 0.99 -9.69 1.63
C LEU A 34 1.52 -9.01 2.89
N PRO A 35 2.84 -8.78 3.04
CA PRO A 35 3.37 -8.15 4.24
C PRO A 35 2.76 -6.77 4.44
N PRO A 36 2.66 -5.89 3.42
CA PRO A 36 2.04 -4.60 3.62
C PRO A 36 0.55 -4.65 3.94
N ALA A 37 -0.20 -5.57 3.30
CA ALA A 37 -1.61 -5.75 3.61
C ALA A 37 -1.83 -6.27 5.05
N TRP A 38 -0.87 -7.04 5.58
CA TRP A 38 -0.94 -7.54 6.95
C TRP A 38 -0.85 -6.41 7.98
N VAL A 39 0.08 -5.47 7.78
CA VAL A 39 0.32 -4.32 8.68
C VAL A 39 -0.45 -3.04 8.33
N SER A 40 -1.27 -3.05 7.30
CA SER A 40 -2.06 -1.87 6.86
C SER A 40 -3.40 -1.71 7.56
N GLY A 41 -3.75 -2.59 8.50
CA GLY A 41 -5.09 -2.62 9.11
C GLY A 41 -6.13 -3.42 8.31
N MET A 42 -5.72 -4.16 7.27
CA MET A 42 -6.59 -5.05 6.49
C MET A 42 -6.77 -6.41 7.17
N TYR A 43 -5.67 -7.03 7.63
CA TYR A 43 -5.69 -8.33 8.29
C TYR A 43 -5.39 -8.25 9.79
N LEU A 44 -4.46 -7.38 10.20
CA LEU A 44 -4.17 -7.13 11.62
C LEU A 44 -5.01 -5.96 12.13
N PRO A 45 -5.72 -6.06 13.27
CA PRO A 45 -6.51 -4.95 13.79
C PRO A 45 -5.66 -3.71 14.06
N ILE A 46 -6.17 -2.54 13.67
CA ILE A 46 -5.48 -1.24 13.88
C ILE A 46 -5.11 -1.04 15.35
N SER A 47 -5.96 -1.46 16.28
CA SER A 47 -5.71 -1.39 17.73
C SER A 47 -4.50 -2.19 18.20
N VAL A 48 -4.10 -3.25 17.47
CA VAL A 48 -2.88 -4.02 17.75
C VAL A 48 -1.68 -3.31 17.15
N ILE A 49 -1.82 -2.77 15.94
CA ILE A 49 -0.75 -2.02 15.25
C ILE A 49 -0.37 -0.77 16.05
N THR A 50 -1.35 -0.01 16.55
CA THR A 50 -1.11 1.23 17.30
C THR A 50 -0.51 1.02 18.68
N LYS A 51 -0.68 -0.18 19.28
CA LYS A 51 -0.10 -0.53 20.58
C LYS A 51 1.40 -0.83 20.53
N SER A 52 1.94 -1.17 19.36
CA SER A 52 3.36 -1.49 19.19
C SER A 52 4.05 -0.41 18.38
N SER A 53 5.11 0.18 18.95
CA SER A 53 5.91 1.21 18.28
C SER A 53 6.55 0.70 16.99
N ALA A 54 7.07 -0.53 17.00
CA ALA A 54 7.67 -1.16 15.82
C ALA A 54 6.64 -1.37 14.70
N LEU A 55 5.46 -1.93 15.01
CA LEU A 55 4.40 -2.14 14.02
C LEU A 55 3.88 -0.82 13.46
N LYS A 56 3.77 0.23 14.29
CA LYS A 56 3.38 1.57 13.86
C LYS A 56 4.37 2.15 12.85
N ILE A 57 5.68 2.04 13.11
CA ILE A 57 6.73 2.52 12.19
C ILE A 57 6.69 1.74 10.88
N ILE A 58 6.60 0.41 10.93
CA ILE A 58 6.51 -0.43 9.73
C ILE A 58 5.28 -0.03 8.92
N ALA A 59 4.12 0.15 9.55
CA ALA A 59 2.91 0.57 8.87
C ALA A 59 3.06 1.95 8.20
N MET A 60 3.78 2.91 8.81
CA MET A 60 4.08 4.22 8.19
C MET A 60 4.94 4.08 6.94
N CYS A 61 5.95 3.20 6.95
CA CYS A 61 6.86 3.05 5.82
C CYS A 61 6.22 2.33 4.62
N LEU A 62 5.04 1.76 4.79
CA LEU A 62 4.39 0.93 3.78
C LEU A 62 3.38 1.73 2.95
N PRO A 63 3.53 1.76 1.62
CA PRO A 63 2.71 2.60 0.76
C PRO A 63 1.22 2.21 0.77
N PHE A 64 0.92 0.95 1.07
CA PHE A 64 -0.44 0.42 1.12
C PHE A 64 -1.21 0.80 2.39
N SER A 65 -0.52 1.15 3.47
CA SER A 65 -1.16 1.51 4.73
C SER A 65 -2.04 2.76 4.62
N TYR A 66 -1.63 3.72 3.79
CA TYR A 66 -2.37 4.97 3.59
C TYR A 66 -3.72 4.76 2.88
N PRO A 67 -3.79 4.14 1.68
CA PRO A 67 -5.06 3.91 1.02
C PRO A 67 -5.97 2.94 1.79
N VAL A 68 -5.40 1.99 2.54
CA VAL A 68 -6.19 1.09 3.41
C VAL A 68 -6.76 1.82 4.61
N ALA A 69 -6.00 2.73 5.25
CA ALA A 69 -6.50 3.58 6.32
C ALA A 69 -7.71 4.42 5.85
N ILE A 70 -7.67 4.95 4.62
CA ILE A 70 -8.80 5.69 4.02
C ILE A 70 -10.03 4.78 3.87
N ILE A 71 -9.85 3.54 3.40
CA ILE A 71 -10.95 2.57 3.26
C ILE A 71 -11.55 2.24 4.63
N ASN A 72 -10.72 1.99 5.63
CA ASN A 72 -11.16 1.68 6.98
C ASN A 72 -11.91 2.85 7.62
N TYR A 73 -11.41 4.08 7.44
CA TYR A 73 -12.10 5.30 7.89
C TYR A 73 -13.46 5.49 7.21
N GLY A 74 -13.54 5.26 5.90
CA GLY A 74 -14.81 5.32 5.16
C GLY A 74 -15.82 4.26 5.61
N ARG A 75 -15.34 3.09 6.06
CA ARG A 75 -16.18 2.00 6.58
C ARG A 75 -16.66 2.26 8.01
N ASN A 76 -15.82 2.87 8.86
CA ASN A 76 -16.17 3.20 10.23
C ASN A 76 -15.43 4.48 10.67
N GLN A 77 -16.17 5.58 10.70
CA GLN A 77 -15.67 6.91 11.04
C GLN A 77 -15.22 7.03 12.51
N GLY A 78 -15.62 6.09 13.38
CA GLY A 78 -15.19 6.02 14.78
C GLY A 78 -13.89 5.23 14.99
N LEU A 79 -13.31 4.64 13.95
CA LEU A 79 -12.01 3.98 14.07
C LEU A 79 -10.91 5.01 14.25
N LEU A 80 -10.03 4.72 15.22
CA LEU A 80 -8.74 5.40 15.32
C LEU A 80 -8.03 5.27 13.97
N LEU A 81 -7.64 6.40 13.41
CA LEU A 81 -6.73 6.43 12.27
C LEU A 81 -5.42 5.77 12.72
N LEU A 82 -4.75 5.10 11.78
CA LEU A 82 -3.44 4.47 12.02
C LEU A 82 -2.43 5.44 12.66
N PHE A 83 -2.61 6.74 12.42
CA PHE A 83 -1.79 7.84 12.91
C PHE A 83 -2.66 8.98 13.43
N ASP A 84 -2.10 9.77 14.35
CA ASP A 84 -2.71 10.99 14.92
C ASP A 84 -2.67 12.13 13.89
N SER A 85 -3.23 11.91 12.71
CA SER A 85 -3.23 12.84 11.59
C SER A 85 -4.60 12.87 10.94
N PRO A 86 -5.03 14.01 10.39
CA PRO A 86 -6.33 14.12 9.75
C PRO A 86 -6.37 13.30 8.45
N ILE A 87 -7.56 12.80 8.09
CA ILE A 87 -7.78 11.95 6.91
C ILE A 87 -7.22 12.55 5.60
N TRP A 88 -7.24 13.88 5.46
CA TRP A 88 -6.70 14.59 4.29
C TRP A 88 -5.22 14.33 4.05
N VAL A 89 -4.43 14.13 5.12
CA VAL A 89 -3.00 13.78 5.00
C VAL A 89 -2.84 12.41 4.32
N PHE A 90 -3.67 11.44 4.70
CA PHE A 90 -3.65 10.12 4.07
C PHE A 90 -4.05 10.18 2.59
N ILE A 91 -5.00 11.04 2.23
CA ILE A 91 -5.42 11.26 0.84
C ILE A 91 -4.26 11.84 0.03
N LEU A 92 -3.58 12.87 0.55
CA LEU A 92 -2.43 13.50 -0.12
C LEU A 92 -1.28 12.52 -0.31
N ILE A 93 -0.94 11.74 0.72
CA ILE A 93 0.11 10.72 0.64
C ILE A 93 -0.28 9.63 -0.37
N SER A 94 -1.53 9.17 -0.36
CA SER A 94 -2.01 8.15 -1.32
C SER A 94 -1.96 8.65 -2.77
N LEU A 95 -2.27 9.93 -3.00
CA LEU A 95 -2.14 10.57 -4.31
C LEU A 95 -0.68 10.65 -4.75
N ALA A 96 0.22 11.14 -3.88
CA ALA A 96 1.65 11.21 -4.16
C ALA A 96 2.24 9.83 -4.48
N LEU A 97 1.92 8.82 -3.66
CA LEU A 97 2.33 7.44 -3.91
C LEU A 97 1.81 6.90 -5.24
N SER A 98 0.55 7.17 -5.58
CA SER A 98 -0.03 6.73 -6.85
C SER A 98 0.73 7.31 -8.04
N ILE A 99 1.07 8.59 -8.00
CA ILE A 99 1.88 9.25 -9.05
C ILE A 99 3.27 8.61 -9.16
N VAL A 100 3.93 8.39 -8.02
CA VAL A 100 5.27 7.75 -7.98
C VAL A 100 5.23 6.34 -8.56
N PHE A 101 4.27 5.51 -8.16
CA PHE A 101 4.15 4.14 -8.66
C PHE A 101 3.82 4.09 -10.16
N VAL A 102 2.95 4.97 -10.65
CA VAL A 102 2.67 5.07 -12.09
C VAL A 102 3.91 5.51 -12.86
N ALA A 103 4.64 6.51 -12.37
CA ALA A 103 5.90 6.95 -12.99
C ALA A 103 6.93 5.82 -13.02
N LEU A 104 7.10 5.07 -11.92
CA LEU A 104 7.98 3.90 -11.86
C LEU A 104 7.56 2.81 -12.84
N ALA A 105 6.26 2.54 -12.99
CA ALA A 105 5.76 1.57 -13.95
C ALA A 105 6.06 1.99 -15.40
N ILE A 106 5.88 3.27 -15.73
CA ILE A 106 6.23 3.82 -17.06
C ILE A 106 7.73 3.70 -17.32
N VAL A 107 8.56 4.08 -16.35
CA VAL A 107 10.02 3.98 -16.46
C VAL A 107 10.44 2.52 -16.61
N ALA A 108 9.96 1.62 -15.75
CA ALA A 108 10.26 0.19 -15.82
C ALA A 108 9.89 -0.40 -17.18
N PHE A 109 8.71 -0.05 -17.72
CA PHE A 109 8.29 -0.52 -19.03
C PHE A 109 9.14 0.06 -20.17
N ARG A 110 9.52 1.34 -20.09
CA ARG A 110 10.31 2.02 -21.13
C ARG A 110 11.75 1.53 -21.22
N PHE A 111 12.35 1.12 -20.10
CA PHE A 111 13.74 0.68 -20.01
C PHE A 111 13.90 -0.85 -19.89
N ARG A 112 12.85 -1.61 -20.21
CA ARG A 112 12.91 -3.07 -20.43
C ARG A 112 13.65 -3.38 -21.73
#